data_AF-A0A0C2JS57-F1
#
_entry.id   AF-A0A0C2JS57-F1
#
_cell.length_a   1.000
_cell.length_b   1.000
_cell.length_c   1.000
_cell.angle_alpha   90.00
_cell.angle_beta   90.00
_cell.angle_gamma   90.00
#
_symmetry.space_group_name_H-M   'P 1'
#
loop_
_entity.id
_entity.type
_entity.pdbx_description
1 polymer ?
#
loop_
_entity_poly.entity_id
_entity_poly.type
_entity_poly.pdbx_seq_one_letter_code
_entity_poly.pdbx_strand_id
1 'polypeptide(L)'
;MHCIEVYATAEERERGWHEIIELASQAQAHHLIGFDFDRIDAPELVDGQYLLYFAIGRINPDLAPLQDSLDVVPAHDEEDDPFFDVPDYYREHPAEYRALHHICLSHKALGVSRNGAPEDFIRISDDPHWELRSVRRSGAYATSELLTDDDLYQAVAGRYGGAQIRRQGTAVPDIQPRWASERESIRQTLAGNADWSVLMERWLDEAEADSSCLDVDIYVHNPCDLLQTLMYGLTDTSSALEKYAPMLRATATYTGGRTRATFGCLVWDGWQRSNLARLAPPPLREPTGWAVYRHSGEIGELDSLLLSLWGLRYALIDVDPLGIRQGVLELWTAQEGEIVRAVSPTSKTAYMRPDGLMPHMLRDFVHSHFDQIQTLVQEHLWMTHH
;
A
#
# COMPACT_ATOMS: atom_id res chain seq x y z
N MET A 1 10.91 -4.13 6.23
CA MET A 1 10.94 -4.51 7.66
C MET A 1 11.50 -3.37 8.48
N HIS A 2 10.91 -3.05 9.63
CA HIS A 2 11.26 -1.88 10.45
C HIS A 2 11.44 -2.26 11.93
N CYS A 3 12.33 -1.58 12.64
CA CYS A 3 12.59 -1.80 14.06
C CYS A 3 12.88 -0.48 14.78
N ILE A 4 12.57 -0.46 16.07
CA ILE A 4 12.74 0.68 16.96
C ILE A 4 13.56 0.21 18.15
N GLU A 5 14.62 0.96 18.43
CA GLU A 5 15.48 0.71 19.57
C GLU A 5 15.70 1.98 20.36
N VAL A 6 15.73 1.83 21.68
CA VAL A 6 15.86 2.93 22.61
C VAL A 6 17.12 2.74 23.45
N TYR A 7 17.88 3.82 23.59
CA TYR A 7 19.19 3.88 24.22
C TYR A 7 19.22 4.95 25.31
N ALA A 8 20.05 4.72 26.33
CA ALA A 8 20.22 5.66 27.42
C ALA A 8 21.17 6.81 27.03
N THR A 9 22.13 6.55 26.14
CA THR A 9 23.12 7.54 25.68
C THR A 9 23.27 7.54 24.15
N ALA A 10 23.74 8.67 23.60
CA ALA A 10 24.04 8.80 22.17
C ALA A 10 25.18 7.84 21.75
N GLU A 11 26.18 7.63 22.60
CA GLU A 11 27.30 6.72 22.36
C GLU A 11 26.85 5.26 22.30
N GLU A 12 25.85 4.88 23.09
CA GLU A 12 25.22 3.55 23.00
C GLU A 12 24.44 3.40 21.69
N ARG A 13 23.66 4.41 21.27
CA ARG A 13 22.98 4.40 19.97
C ARG A 13 23.97 4.25 18.82
N GLU A 14 25.10 4.95 18.88
CA GLU A 14 26.16 4.88 17.87
C GLU A 14 26.75 3.47 17.77
N ARG A 15 27.04 2.85 18.92
CA ARG A 15 27.54 1.48 18.98
C ARG A 15 26.51 0.49 18.45
N GLY A 16 25.26 0.65 18.86
CA GLY A 16 24.15 -0.19 18.44
C GLY A 16 23.93 -0.15 16.93
N TRP A 17 24.03 1.01 16.28
CA TRP A 17 23.98 1.11 14.83
C TRP A 17 25.08 0.30 14.13
N HIS A 18 26.33 0.35 14.63
CA HIS A 18 27.43 -0.42 14.07
C HIS A 18 27.23 -1.94 14.25
N GLU A 19 26.75 -2.35 15.42
CA GLU A 19 26.41 -3.75 15.72
C GLU A 19 25.27 -4.25 14.79
N ILE A 20 24.23 -3.44 14.59
CA ILE A 20 23.14 -3.74 13.65
C ILE A 20 23.67 -3.90 12.22
N ILE A 21 24.55 -3.03 11.73
CA ILE A 21 25.14 -3.16 10.39
C ILE A 21 25.92 -4.48 10.28
N GLU A 22 26.70 -4.84 11.30
CA GLU A 22 27.50 -6.06 11.29
C GLU A 22 26.61 -7.31 11.25
N LEU A 23 25.58 -7.35 12.10
CA LEU A 23 24.59 -8.43 12.15
C LEU A 23 23.79 -8.53 10.84
N ALA A 24 23.39 -7.40 10.27
CA ALA A 24 22.68 -7.36 9.00
C ALA A 24 23.54 -7.86 7.85
N SER A 25 24.83 -7.52 7.83
CA SER A 25 25.80 -8.02 6.84
C SER A 25 25.97 -9.55 6.92
N GLN A 26 26.00 -10.12 8.13
CA GLN A 26 26.00 -11.58 8.32
C GLN A 26 24.77 -12.26 7.71
N ALA A 27 23.63 -11.57 7.71
CA ALA A 27 22.38 -12.01 7.09
C ALA A 27 22.20 -11.57 5.61
N GLN A 28 23.25 -11.01 4.97
CA GLN A 28 23.21 -10.43 3.62
C GLN A 28 22.22 -9.27 3.42
N ALA A 29 21.72 -8.68 4.51
CA ALA A 29 20.92 -7.47 4.50
C ALA A 29 21.84 -6.25 4.45
N HIS A 30 22.41 -5.95 3.28
CA HIS A 30 23.41 -4.87 3.16
C HIS A 30 22.81 -3.46 3.06
N HIS A 31 21.51 -3.36 2.80
CA HIS A 31 20.84 -2.09 2.49
C HIS A 31 19.96 -1.69 3.66
N LEU A 32 20.49 -0.85 4.55
CA LEU A 32 19.76 -0.33 5.70
C LEU A 32 19.72 1.19 5.69
N ILE A 33 18.67 1.68 6.31
CA ILE A 33 18.55 3.07 6.68
C ILE A 33 18.17 3.19 8.15
N GLY A 34 18.79 4.14 8.85
CA GLY A 34 18.51 4.48 10.23
C GLY A 34 18.13 5.96 10.38
N PHE A 35 17.35 6.28 11.40
CA PHE A 35 16.95 7.63 11.77
C PHE A 35 17.16 7.81 13.27
N ASP A 36 17.96 8.80 13.61
CA ASP A 36 18.30 9.14 14.98
C ASP A 36 17.31 10.17 15.51
N PHE A 37 16.58 9.82 16.55
CA PHE A 37 15.70 10.75 17.27
C PHE A 37 16.26 11.01 18.66
N ASP A 38 16.31 12.28 19.04
CA ASP A 38 16.65 12.69 20.39
C ASP A 38 15.42 13.24 21.09
N ARG A 39 15.24 12.90 22.36
CA ARG A 39 14.19 13.47 23.17
C ARG A 39 14.57 14.90 23.59
N ILE A 40 13.72 15.86 23.27
CA ILE A 40 13.96 17.29 23.54
C ILE A 40 13.18 17.83 24.75
N ASP A 41 12.20 17.07 25.25
CA ASP A 41 11.36 17.49 26.38
C ASP A 41 11.27 16.41 27.48
N ALA A 42 11.36 16.87 28.72
CA ALA A 42 11.44 16.07 29.95
C ALA A 42 12.35 14.82 29.88
N PRO A 43 13.62 14.95 29.43
CA PRO A 43 14.54 13.81 29.30
C PRO A 43 14.81 13.11 30.64
N GLU A 44 14.74 13.83 31.76
CA GLU A 44 14.92 13.31 33.12
C GLU A 44 13.80 12.36 33.60
N LEU A 45 12.68 12.28 32.87
CA LEU A 45 11.52 11.44 33.25
C LEU A 45 11.49 10.09 32.51
N VAL A 46 12.46 9.81 31.63
CA VAL A 46 12.50 8.58 30.84
C VAL A 46 13.89 7.95 30.84
N ASP A 47 13.95 6.63 30.92
CA ASP A 47 15.20 5.86 30.90
C ASP A 47 15.83 5.75 29.48
N GLY A 48 15.20 6.36 28.48
CA GLY A 48 15.56 6.24 27.07
C GLY A 48 15.39 7.56 26.32
N GLN A 49 16.48 8.31 26.19
CA GLN A 49 16.50 9.65 25.59
C GLN A 49 16.91 9.64 24.12
N TYR A 50 17.45 8.52 23.63
CA TYR A 50 17.98 8.38 22.29
C TYR A 50 17.31 7.21 21.60
N LEU A 51 16.59 7.47 20.52
CA LEU A 51 15.88 6.47 19.75
C LEU A 51 16.57 6.29 18.40
N LEU A 52 16.67 5.03 17.97
CA LEU A 52 17.06 4.64 16.64
C LEU A 52 15.89 3.91 16.00
N TYR A 53 15.38 4.48 14.91
CA TYR A 53 14.47 3.78 14.03
C TYR A 53 15.26 3.29 12.84
N PHE A 54 15.15 2.02 12.46
CA PHE A 54 15.81 1.54 11.23
C PHE A 54 14.91 0.64 10.39
N ALA A 55 15.15 0.65 9.09
CA ALA A 55 14.46 -0.18 8.12
C ALA A 55 15.47 -0.93 7.23
N ILE A 56 15.12 -2.18 6.92
CA ILE A 56 15.87 -3.05 6.01
C ILE A 56 15.22 -2.97 4.64
N GLY A 57 16.04 -2.69 3.62
CA GLY A 57 15.66 -2.72 2.21
C GLY A 57 15.39 -4.14 1.71
N ARG A 58 15.03 -4.26 0.42
CA ARG A 58 14.77 -5.56 -0.21
C ARG A 58 16.03 -6.40 -0.22
N ILE A 59 15.89 -7.68 0.13
CA ILE A 59 16.97 -8.66 0.03
C ILE A 59 16.70 -9.52 -1.20
N ASN A 60 17.72 -9.73 -2.03
CA ASN A 60 17.61 -10.70 -3.11
C ASN A 60 17.54 -12.12 -2.49
N PRO A 61 16.43 -12.85 -2.66
CA PRO A 61 16.27 -14.18 -2.04
C PRO A 61 17.35 -15.17 -2.49
N ASP A 62 17.87 -15.03 -3.71
CA ASP A 62 18.90 -15.92 -4.27
C ASP A 62 20.29 -15.70 -3.65
N LEU A 63 20.48 -14.56 -2.99
CA LEU A 63 21.73 -14.17 -2.34
C LEU A 63 21.66 -14.29 -0.82
N ALA A 64 20.46 -14.46 -0.25
CA ALA A 64 20.28 -14.65 1.17
C ALA A 64 20.71 -16.07 1.55
N PRO A 65 21.72 -16.27 2.42
CA PRO A 65 22.09 -17.60 2.87
C PRO A 65 20.89 -18.21 3.60
N LEU A 66 20.49 -19.41 3.18
CA LEU A 66 19.61 -20.27 3.97
C LEU A 66 20.39 -20.61 5.24
N GLN A 67 20.13 -19.87 6.32
CA GLN A 67 20.65 -20.20 7.64
C GLN A 67 19.56 -20.98 8.36
N ASP A 68 19.73 -22.30 8.45
CA ASP A 68 18.82 -23.22 9.15
C ASP A 68 18.54 -22.79 10.61
N SER A 69 19.41 -21.97 11.21
CA SER A 69 19.26 -21.40 12.56
C SER A 69 18.31 -20.20 12.66
N LEU A 70 17.84 -19.66 11.53
CA LEU A 70 17.01 -18.45 11.46
C LEU A 70 15.65 -18.69 10.79
N ASP A 71 15.45 -19.85 10.17
CA ASP A 71 14.14 -20.27 9.75
C ASP A 71 13.27 -20.44 11.00
N VAL A 72 12.08 -19.85 10.96
CA VAL A 72 11.00 -20.18 11.88
C VAL A 72 10.51 -21.56 11.46
N VAL A 73 11.33 -22.59 11.69
CA VAL A 73 10.97 -23.99 11.52
C VAL A 73 10.20 -24.36 12.78
N PRO A 74 8.91 -24.72 12.68
CA PRO A 74 8.24 -25.34 13.82
C PRO A 74 9.11 -26.50 14.30
N ALA A 75 9.22 -26.72 15.60
CA ALA A 75 9.79 -27.98 16.05
C ALA A 75 9.00 -29.14 15.39
N HIS A 76 9.62 -30.31 15.18
CA HIS A 76 8.98 -31.41 14.41
C HIS A 76 7.66 -31.90 15.05
N ASP A 77 7.37 -31.46 16.26
CA ASP A 77 6.17 -31.66 17.07
C ASP A 77 5.20 -30.44 17.11
N GLU A 78 5.57 -29.30 16.53
CA GLU A 78 4.78 -28.06 16.43
C GLU A 78 4.22 -27.79 15.02
N GLU A 79 4.60 -28.58 13.99
CA GLU A 79 4.04 -28.46 12.62
C GLU A 79 2.52 -28.67 12.57
N ASP A 80 1.95 -29.37 13.56
CA ASP A 80 0.53 -29.65 13.72
C ASP A 80 -0.15 -28.75 14.79
N ASP A 81 0.53 -27.72 15.32
CA ASP A 81 -0.07 -26.80 16.30
C ASP A 81 -0.97 -25.76 15.61
N PRO A 82 -2.31 -25.81 15.77
CA PRO A 82 -3.23 -24.84 15.18
C PRO A 82 -3.08 -23.42 15.74
N PHE A 83 -2.23 -23.21 16.75
CA PHE A 83 -1.91 -21.90 17.32
C PHE A 83 -0.58 -21.32 16.80
N PHE A 84 0.20 -22.06 16.01
CA PHE A 84 1.41 -21.54 15.36
C PHE A 84 1.06 -20.86 14.03
N ASP A 85 0.76 -19.55 14.07
CA ASP A 85 0.54 -18.77 12.86
C ASP A 85 1.86 -18.14 12.39
N VAL A 86 2.38 -18.66 11.28
CA VAL A 86 3.48 -18.02 10.55
C VAL A 86 3.00 -16.65 10.08
N PRO A 87 3.61 -15.53 10.52
CA PRO A 87 3.14 -14.20 10.16
C PRO A 87 3.02 -14.06 8.65
N ASP A 88 1.91 -13.48 8.15
CA ASP A 88 1.69 -13.31 6.71
C ASP A 88 2.86 -12.63 5.99
N TYR A 89 3.54 -11.71 6.68
CA TYR A 89 4.74 -11.07 6.16
C TYR A 89 5.93 -12.03 5.97
N TYR A 90 6.10 -13.05 6.81
CA TYR A 90 7.12 -14.09 6.61
C TYR A 90 6.81 -14.89 5.34
N ARG A 91 5.54 -15.14 5.03
CA ARG A 91 5.12 -15.83 3.81
C ARG A 91 5.44 -15.01 2.56
N GLU A 92 5.30 -13.68 2.64
CA GLU A 92 5.55 -12.79 1.51
C GLU A 92 7.04 -12.43 1.34
N HIS A 93 7.76 -12.20 2.43
CA HIS A 93 9.13 -11.65 2.47
C HIS A 93 10.02 -12.38 3.50
N PRO A 94 10.29 -13.68 3.28
CA PRO A 94 10.99 -14.53 4.25
C PRO A 94 12.46 -14.13 4.45
N ALA A 95 13.14 -13.58 3.44
CA ALA A 95 14.53 -13.16 3.56
C ALA A 95 14.66 -11.95 4.50
N GLU A 96 13.83 -10.93 4.31
CA GLU A 96 13.78 -9.71 5.12
C GLU A 96 13.37 -10.00 6.56
N TYR A 97 12.41 -10.90 6.76
CA TYR A 97 12.00 -11.32 8.09
C TYR A 97 13.14 -12.04 8.82
N ARG A 98 13.82 -12.99 8.17
CA ARG A 98 14.95 -13.74 8.78
C ARG A 98 16.11 -12.82 9.16
N ALA A 99 16.44 -11.87 8.29
CA ALA A 99 17.46 -10.87 8.60
C ALA A 99 17.08 -10.02 9.82
N LEU A 100 15.83 -9.55 9.90
CA LEU A 100 15.39 -8.78 11.07
C LEU A 100 15.38 -9.63 12.34
N HIS A 101 14.89 -10.87 12.24
CA HIS A 101 14.86 -11.79 13.37
C HIS A 101 16.27 -12.09 13.91
N HIS A 102 17.25 -12.31 13.02
CA HIS A 102 18.67 -12.46 13.39
C HIS A 102 19.20 -11.26 14.16
N ILE A 103 18.93 -10.06 13.64
CA ILE A 103 19.34 -8.80 14.26
C ILE A 103 18.68 -8.68 15.64
N CYS A 104 17.36 -8.84 15.75
CA CYS A 104 16.63 -8.69 17.02
C CYS A 104 16.98 -9.77 18.07
N LEU A 105 17.36 -10.98 17.65
CA LEU A 105 17.81 -12.04 18.57
C LEU A 105 19.23 -11.80 19.09
N SER A 106 20.11 -11.34 18.20
CA SER A 106 21.55 -11.21 18.46
C SER A 106 21.91 -9.87 19.10
N HIS A 107 21.15 -8.82 18.75
CA HIS A 107 21.31 -7.48 19.29
C HIS A 107 20.39 -7.27 20.49
N LYS A 108 20.96 -6.84 21.61
CA LYS A 108 20.20 -6.51 22.82
C LYS A 108 20.52 -5.07 23.22
N ALA A 109 19.72 -4.14 22.75
CA ALA A 109 19.69 -2.80 23.32
C ALA A 109 19.29 -2.90 24.82
N LEU A 110 19.85 -2.01 25.66
CA LEU A 110 19.49 -1.92 27.08
C LEU A 110 18.03 -1.46 27.28
N GLY A 111 17.47 -0.74 26.30
CA GLY A 111 16.06 -0.37 26.21
C GLY A 111 15.25 -1.33 25.32
N VAL A 112 13.93 -1.24 25.45
CA VAL A 112 12.97 -2.07 24.71
C VAL A 112 13.26 -2.03 23.20
N SER A 113 13.63 -3.16 22.62
CA SER A 113 13.61 -3.38 21.17
C SER A 113 12.19 -3.77 20.79
N ARG A 114 11.62 -3.08 19.80
CA ARG A 114 10.25 -3.32 19.33
C ARG A 114 10.22 -3.38 17.81
N ASN A 115 9.48 -4.35 17.28
CA ASN A 115 9.09 -4.34 15.87
C ASN A 115 8.38 -3.02 15.56
N GLY A 116 8.90 -2.31 14.56
CA GLY A 116 8.34 -1.04 14.10
C GLY A 116 7.45 -1.25 12.89
N ALA A 117 6.60 -0.26 12.64
CA ALA A 117 5.90 -0.09 11.38
C ALA A 117 6.07 1.35 10.86
N PRO A 118 5.76 1.65 9.59
CA PRO A 118 5.79 3.03 9.08
C PRO A 118 4.96 4.00 9.92
N GLU A 119 3.84 3.55 10.49
CA GLU A 119 2.98 4.35 11.36
C GLU A 119 3.67 4.73 12.67
N ASP A 120 4.52 3.85 13.21
CA ASP A 120 5.33 4.18 14.39
C ASP A 120 6.40 5.23 14.06
N PHE A 121 6.98 5.19 12.85
CA PHE A 121 7.93 6.20 12.38
C PHE A 121 7.28 7.58 12.25
N ILE A 122 6.10 7.65 11.63
CA ILE A 122 5.31 8.87 11.52
C ILE A 122 4.97 9.38 12.92
N ARG A 123 4.47 8.51 13.81
CA ARG A 123 4.13 8.89 15.18
C ARG A 123 5.31 9.47 15.94
N ILE A 124 6.52 8.89 15.82
CA ILE A 124 7.72 9.43 16.46
C ILE A 124 8.12 10.77 15.84
N SER A 125 8.01 10.89 14.51
CA SER A 125 8.35 12.13 13.80
C SER A 125 7.41 13.30 14.12
N ASP A 126 6.13 13.01 14.33
CA ASP A 126 5.10 14.00 14.65
C ASP A 126 5.01 14.27 16.18
N ASP A 127 5.72 13.50 17.00
CA ASP A 127 5.73 13.68 18.46
C ASP A 127 6.57 14.91 18.84
N PRO A 128 5.97 15.94 19.47
CA PRO A 128 6.67 17.17 19.82
C PRO A 128 7.79 16.97 20.86
N HIS A 129 7.87 15.81 21.51
CA HIS A 129 8.92 15.48 22.47
C HIS A 129 10.17 14.90 21.81
N TRP A 130 10.14 14.55 20.52
CA TRP A 130 11.25 13.95 19.77
C TRP A 130 11.68 14.84 18.61
N GLU A 131 12.98 14.91 18.36
CA GLU A 131 13.55 15.64 17.23
C GLU A 131 14.43 14.72 16.40
N LEU A 132 14.19 14.67 15.09
CA LEU A 132 15.04 13.96 14.14
C LEU A 132 16.38 14.69 14.01
N ARG A 133 17.48 14.00 14.36
CA ARG A 133 18.84 14.56 14.34
C ARG A 133 19.61 14.22 13.08
N SER A 134 19.53 12.99 12.62
CA SER A 134 20.34 12.52 11.51
C SER A 134 19.71 11.30 10.83
N VAL A 135 20.10 11.11 9.57
CA VAL A 135 19.80 9.93 8.77
C VAL A 135 21.07 9.13 8.58
N ARG A 136 21.01 7.84 8.91
CA ARG A 136 22.10 6.88 8.76
C ARG A 136 21.85 6.02 7.54
N ARG A 137 22.88 5.81 6.73
CA ARG A 137 22.77 5.08 5.45
C ARG A 137 23.76 3.94 5.41
N SER A 138 23.36 2.78 4.88
CA SER A 138 24.23 1.62 4.66
C SER A 138 24.01 1.00 3.27
N GLY A 139 25.05 0.36 2.73
CA GLY A 139 25.04 -0.28 1.41
C GLY A 139 24.72 0.69 0.27
N ALA A 140 23.77 0.34 -0.59
CA ALA A 140 23.39 1.13 -1.76
C ALA A 140 22.92 2.55 -1.41
N TYR A 141 22.36 2.76 -0.21
CA TYR A 141 21.95 4.09 0.25
C TYR A 141 23.13 4.99 0.62
N ALA A 142 24.24 4.40 1.09
CA ALA A 142 25.45 5.16 1.45
C ALA A 142 26.21 5.69 0.22
N THR A 143 26.09 4.99 -0.92
CA THR A 143 26.76 5.35 -2.18
C THR A 143 25.89 6.15 -3.13
N SER A 144 24.61 6.37 -2.79
CA SER A 144 23.67 7.08 -3.66
C SER A 144 23.75 8.59 -3.45
N GLU A 145 24.21 9.32 -4.48
CA GLU A 145 24.12 10.79 -4.53
C GLU A 145 22.73 11.27 -4.99
N LEU A 146 21.89 10.36 -5.47
CA LEU A 146 20.57 10.66 -6.04
C LEU A 146 19.44 10.69 -5.01
N LEU A 147 19.63 10.04 -3.86
CA LEU A 147 18.62 9.98 -2.80
C LEU A 147 18.95 10.99 -1.71
N THR A 148 18.08 11.97 -1.51
CA THR A 148 18.19 12.92 -0.39
C THR A 148 17.71 12.28 0.91
N ASP A 149 18.05 12.89 2.05
CA ASP A 149 17.57 12.43 3.35
C ASP A 149 16.03 12.55 3.46
N ASP A 150 15.44 13.53 2.78
CA ASP A 150 13.99 13.67 2.68
C ASP A 150 13.37 12.53 1.86
N ASP A 151 13.95 12.16 0.71
CA ASP A 151 13.44 11.03 -0.10
C ASP A 151 13.41 9.73 0.70
N LEU A 152 14.46 9.51 1.46
CA LEU A 152 14.63 8.38 2.34
C LEU A 152 13.67 8.41 3.53
N TYR A 153 13.46 9.58 4.12
CA TYR A 153 12.45 9.81 5.16
C TYR A 153 11.05 9.48 4.63
N GLN A 154 10.68 10.01 3.46
CA GLN A 154 9.38 9.76 2.84
C GLN A 154 9.22 8.27 2.50
N ALA A 155 10.27 7.57 2.02
CA ALA A 155 10.20 6.14 1.77
C ALA A 155 9.96 5.31 3.03
N VAL A 156 10.60 5.65 4.15
CA VAL A 156 10.44 4.92 5.42
C VAL A 156 9.15 5.26 6.14
N ALA A 157 8.65 6.49 6.00
CA ALA A 157 7.30 6.86 6.39
C ALA A 157 6.21 6.18 5.53
N GLY A 158 6.59 5.38 4.52
CA GLY A 158 5.66 4.80 3.56
C GLY A 158 5.01 5.83 2.64
N ARG A 159 5.50 7.08 2.65
CA ARG A 159 5.01 8.20 1.83
C ARG A 159 5.54 8.15 0.39
N TYR A 160 6.72 7.56 0.15
CA TYR A 160 7.02 6.95 -1.16
C TYR A 160 6.48 5.51 -1.19
N GLY A 161 5.28 5.34 -1.76
CA GLY A 161 4.89 4.10 -2.41
C GLY A 161 4.39 2.94 -1.55
N GLY A 162 3.96 3.15 -0.29
CA GLY A 162 3.39 2.07 0.52
C GLY A 162 2.15 2.45 1.34
N ALA A 163 2.29 3.43 2.23
CA ALA A 163 1.24 3.87 3.16
C ALA A 163 0.18 4.79 2.52
N GLN A 164 0.45 5.34 1.33
CA GLN A 164 -0.53 6.12 0.56
C GLN A 164 -1.30 5.29 -0.47
N ILE A 165 -0.83 4.08 -0.79
CA ILE A 165 -1.47 3.24 -1.80
C ILE A 165 -2.39 2.22 -1.13
N ARG A 166 -2.03 1.68 0.04
CA ARG A 166 -2.79 0.60 0.68
C ARG A 166 -3.17 0.95 2.12
N ARG A 167 -4.44 0.71 2.48
CA ARG A 167 -5.00 0.91 3.82
C ARG A 167 -5.93 -0.24 4.16
N GLN A 168 -5.89 -0.71 5.41
CA GLN A 168 -6.93 -1.57 5.98
C GLN A 168 -7.27 -1.10 7.39
N GLY A 169 -8.51 -0.66 7.59
CA GLY A 169 -8.95 -0.01 8.81
C GLY A 169 -10.35 -0.39 9.21
N THR A 170 -10.63 -0.26 10.49
CA THR A 170 -11.96 -0.49 11.06
C THR A 170 -12.28 0.66 12.00
N ALA A 171 -13.47 1.24 11.88
CA ALA A 171 -13.89 2.36 12.70
C ALA A 171 -15.39 2.33 13.00
N VAL A 172 -15.73 2.82 14.20
CA VAL A 172 -17.10 2.98 14.67
C VAL A 172 -17.51 4.45 14.53
N PRO A 173 -18.54 4.80 13.74
CA PRO A 173 -18.96 6.19 13.53
C PRO A 173 -19.32 6.94 14.83
N ASP A 174 -19.87 6.22 15.82
CA ASP A 174 -20.22 6.80 17.13
C ASP A 174 -18.98 7.25 17.94
N ILE A 175 -17.79 6.72 17.66
CA ILE A 175 -16.54 7.11 18.33
C ILE A 175 -15.85 8.20 17.48
N GLN A 176 -16.37 9.42 17.60
CA GLN A 176 -16.01 10.57 16.75
C GLN A 176 -14.50 10.80 16.54
N PRO A 177 -13.60 10.71 17.55
CA PRO A 177 -12.16 10.85 17.30
C PRO A 177 -11.57 9.75 16.42
N ARG A 178 -12.03 8.49 16.59
CA ARG A 178 -11.58 7.36 15.76
C ARG A 178 -12.14 7.45 14.36
N TRP A 179 -13.40 7.84 14.25
CA TRP A 179 -14.07 8.07 12.98
C TRP A 179 -13.39 9.17 12.16
N ALA A 180 -13.13 10.34 12.77
CA ALA A 180 -12.43 11.43 12.11
C ALA A 180 -11.02 11.04 11.64
N SER A 181 -10.28 10.30 12.47
CA SER A 181 -8.95 9.79 12.13
C SER A 181 -9.00 8.79 10.97
N GLU A 182 -10.00 7.91 10.93
CA GLU A 182 -10.17 6.95 9.83
C GLU A 182 -10.52 7.66 8.53
N ARG A 183 -11.46 8.62 8.57
CA ARG A 183 -11.84 9.42 7.39
C ARG A 183 -10.64 10.18 6.81
N GLU A 184 -9.80 10.76 7.65
CA GLU A 184 -8.57 11.42 7.20
C GLU A 184 -7.58 10.44 6.59
N SER A 185 -7.41 9.25 7.20
CA SER A 185 -6.55 8.20 6.65
C SER A 185 -7.02 7.76 5.25
N ILE A 186 -8.32 7.54 5.08
CA ILE A 186 -8.93 7.20 3.78
C ILE A 186 -8.72 8.32 2.77
N ARG A 187 -8.92 9.59 3.16
CA ARG A 187 -8.69 10.75 2.30
C ARG A 187 -7.25 10.80 1.80
N GLN A 188 -6.29 10.51 2.66
CA GLN A 188 -4.88 10.44 2.29
C GLN A 188 -4.58 9.27 1.34
N THR A 189 -5.16 8.09 1.58
CA THR A 189 -5.00 6.93 0.68
C THR A 189 -5.67 7.12 -0.69
N LEU A 190 -6.74 7.90 -0.76
CA LEU A 190 -7.46 8.20 -1.99
C LEU A 190 -6.90 9.43 -2.73
N ALA A 191 -5.83 10.05 -2.23
CA ALA A 191 -5.17 11.16 -2.90
C ALA A 191 -4.78 10.78 -4.35
N GLY A 192 -5.03 11.71 -5.27
CA GLY A 192 -4.85 11.47 -6.71
C GLY A 192 -5.98 10.70 -7.41
N ASN A 193 -6.94 10.13 -6.66
CA ASN A 193 -8.14 9.48 -7.20
C ASN A 193 -9.39 10.29 -6.86
N ALA A 194 -9.71 11.26 -7.73
CA ALA A 194 -10.83 12.17 -7.51
C ALA A 194 -12.19 11.44 -7.47
N ASP A 195 -12.36 10.41 -8.30
CA ASP A 195 -13.60 9.65 -8.39
C ASP A 195 -13.87 8.89 -7.08
N TRP A 196 -12.95 8.02 -6.63
CA TRP A 196 -13.14 7.32 -5.36
C TRP A 196 -13.17 8.27 -4.16
N SER A 197 -12.44 9.39 -4.19
CA SER A 197 -12.50 10.38 -3.11
C SER A 197 -13.93 10.87 -2.90
N VAL A 198 -14.62 11.31 -3.97
CA VAL A 198 -16.00 11.81 -3.88
C VAL A 198 -16.98 10.68 -3.54
N LEU A 199 -16.82 9.51 -4.16
CA LEU A 199 -17.71 8.37 -3.94
C LEU A 199 -17.62 7.83 -2.51
N MET A 200 -16.40 7.70 -2.00
CA MET A 200 -16.13 7.17 -0.66
C MET A 200 -16.54 8.16 0.42
N GLU A 201 -16.27 9.46 0.25
CA GLU A 201 -16.73 10.48 1.20
C GLU A 201 -18.26 10.43 1.35
N ARG A 202 -18.98 10.30 0.24
CA ARG A 202 -20.44 10.15 0.28
C ARG A 202 -20.89 8.85 0.95
N TRP A 203 -20.19 7.74 0.70
CA TRP A 203 -20.51 6.47 1.33
C TRP A 203 -20.29 6.54 2.86
N LEU A 204 -19.21 7.19 3.30
CA LEU A 204 -18.91 7.42 4.72
C LEU A 204 -19.96 8.32 5.37
N ASP A 205 -20.40 9.38 4.69
CA ASP A 205 -21.50 10.24 5.15
C ASP A 205 -22.80 9.47 5.34
N GLU A 206 -23.12 8.55 4.43
CA GLU A 206 -24.31 7.71 4.54
C GLU A 206 -24.21 6.72 5.72
N ALA A 207 -23.03 6.17 5.98
CA ALA A 207 -22.80 5.29 7.13
C ALA A 207 -22.90 6.06 8.46
N GLU A 208 -22.31 7.25 8.54
CA GLU A 208 -22.34 8.12 9.73
C GLU A 208 -23.75 8.66 10.02
N ALA A 209 -24.53 8.99 8.99
CA ALA A 209 -25.89 9.50 9.15
C ALA A 209 -26.89 8.44 9.64
N ASP A 210 -26.58 7.15 9.48
CA ASP A 210 -27.42 6.04 9.94
C ASP A 210 -27.03 5.65 11.37
N SER A 211 -27.85 6.05 12.34
CA SER A 211 -27.63 5.75 13.77
C SER A 211 -27.66 4.26 14.12
N SER A 212 -28.00 3.38 13.17
CA SER A 212 -27.90 1.94 13.35
C SER A 212 -26.56 1.37 12.92
N CYS A 213 -25.67 2.16 12.32
CA CYS A 213 -24.33 1.75 11.90
C CYS A 213 -23.43 1.53 13.12
N LEU A 214 -22.99 0.29 13.32
CA LEU A 214 -22.18 -0.11 14.47
C LEU A 214 -20.69 -0.09 14.16
N ASP A 215 -20.32 -0.44 12.93
CA ASP A 215 -18.92 -0.62 12.56
C ASP A 215 -18.75 -0.53 11.04
N VAL A 216 -17.59 -0.04 10.63
CA VAL A 216 -17.18 0.11 9.23
C VAL A 216 -15.80 -0.48 9.06
N ASP A 217 -15.68 -1.47 8.18
CA ASP A 217 -14.40 -2.07 7.77
C ASP A 217 -14.08 -1.63 6.34
N ILE A 218 -12.89 -1.08 6.12
CA ILE A 218 -12.45 -0.53 4.84
C ILE A 218 -11.05 -1.04 4.50
N TYR A 219 -10.93 -1.56 3.29
CA TYR A 219 -9.68 -1.85 2.63
C TYR A 219 -9.58 -1.00 1.36
N VAL A 220 -8.44 -0.36 1.15
CA VAL A 220 -8.14 0.41 -0.06
C VAL A 220 -6.78 -0.03 -0.59
N HIS A 221 -6.69 -0.23 -1.90
CA HIS A 221 -5.47 -0.32 -2.69
C HIS A 221 -5.65 0.59 -3.91
N ASN A 222 -5.02 1.75 -3.88
CA ASN A 222 -5.18 2.86 -4.83
C ASN A 222 -3.80 3.26 -5.40
N PRO A 223 -3.28 2.52 -6.40
CA PRO A 223 -1.94 2.77 -6.91
C PRO A 223 -1.82 4.07 -7.73
N CYS A 224 -2.93 4.62 -8.25
CA CYS A 224 -2.96 5.81 -9.13
C CYS A 224 -1.93 5.75 -10.29
N ASP A 225 -1.60 4.54 -10.76
CA ASP A 225 -0.66 4.27 -11.84
C ASP A 225 -1.05 2.96 -12.54
N LEU A 226 -1.97 3.05 -13.51
CA LEU A 226 -2.45 1.90 -14.27
C LEU A 226 -1.32 1.26 -15.08
N LEU A 227 -0.36 2.04 -15.60
CA LEU A 227 0.76 1.49 -16.35
C LEU A 227 1.61 0.58 -15.48
N GLN A 228 1.88 0.99 -14.23
CA GLN A 228 2.51 0.12 -13.24
C GLN A 228 1.70 -1.15 -13.00
N THR A 229 0.39 -1.02 -12.75
CA THR A 229 -0.50 -2.17 -12.54
C THR A 229 -0.41 -3.17 -13.70
N LEU A 230 -0.42 -2.69 -14.94
CA LEU A 230 -0.35 -3.52 -16.14
C LEU A 230 1.03 -4.16 -16.30
N MET A 231 2.10 -3.41 -16.08
CA MET A 231 3.47 -3.94 -16.16
C MET A 231 3.66 -5.11 -15.21
N TYR A 232 3.46 -4.90 -13.91
CA TYR A 232 3.69 -5.95 -12.92
C TYR A 232 2.63 -7.05 -12.99
N GLY A 233 1.36 -6.70 -13.20
CA GLY A 233 0.26 -7.65 -13.23
C GLY A 233 0.24 -8.57 -14.46
N LEU A 234 0.93 -8.20 -15.55
CA LEU A 234 1.06 -9.05 -16.73
C LEU A 234 2.40 -9.81 -16.80
N THR A 235 3.42 -9.38 -16.05
CA THR A 235 4.71 -10.09 -15.97
C THR A 235 4.78 -11.10 -14.83
N ASP A 236 3.99 -10.92 -13.78
CA ASP A 236 3.99 -11.82 -12.64
C ASP A 236 3.32 -13.15 -13.05
N THR A 237 4.12 -14.18 -13.29
CA THR A 237 3.65 -15.53 -13.64
C THR A 237 3.07 -16.29 -12.44
N SER A 238 3.24 -15.76 -11.22
CA SER A 238 2.81 -16.36 -9.96
C SER A 238 1.54 -15.72 -9.37
N SER A 239 1.14 -14.55 -9.85
CA SER A 239 -0.05 -13.83 -9.37
C SER A 239 -0.95 -13.36 -10.50
N ALA A 240 -2.25 -13.23 -10.23
CA ALA A 240 -3.20 -12.67 -11.18
C ALA A 240 -3.19 -11.13 -11.15
N LEU A 241 -3.53 -10.48 -12.28
CA LEU A 241 -3.65 -9.03 -12.46
C LEU A 241 -4.39 -8.32 -11.31
N GLU A 242 -5.36 -9.01 -10.72
CA GLU A 242 -6.19 -8.56 -9.60
C GLU A 242 -5.38 -8.18 -8.35
N LYS A 243 -4.18 -8.73 -8.14
CA LYS A 243 -3.32 -8.39 -7.01
C LYS A 243 -2.78 -6.96 -7.10
N TYR A 244 -2.54 -6.49 -8.33
CA TYR A 244 -1.96 -5.18 -8.62
C TYR A 244 -3.02 -4.15 -9.01
N ALA A 245 -4.21 -4.61 -9.40
CA ALA A 245 -5.32 -3.77 -9.82
C ALA A 245 -5.85 -2.93 -8.65
N PRO A 246 -6.25 -1.66 -8.90
CA PRO A 246 -6.93 -0.86 -7.89
C PRO A 246 -8.13 -1.62 -7.31
N MET A 247 -8.21 -1.66 -5.98
CA MET A 247 -9.28 -2.36 -5.27
C MET A 247 -9.68 -1.60 -4.02
N LEU A 248 -10.98 -1.42 -3.83
CA LEU A 248 -11.54 -0.94 -2.56
C LEU A 248 -12.58 -1.95 -2.08
N ARG A 249 -12.64 -2.18 -0.78
CA ARG A 249 -13.71 -2.93 -0.12
C ARG A 249 -14.16 -2.12 1.07
N ALA A 250 -15.46 -1.91 1.20
CA ALA A 250 -16.05 -1.24 2.34
C ALA A 250 -17.25 -2.05 2.81
N THR A 251 -17.30 -2.35 4.11
CA THR A 251 -18.40 -3.06 4.74
C THR A 251 -18.91 -2.26 5.91
N ALA A 252 -20.16 -1.85 5.89
CA ALA A 252 -20.83 -1.27 7.04
C ALA A 252 -21.73 -2.32 7.69
N THR A 253 -21.58 -2.52 9.00
CA THR A 253 -22.40 -3.42 9.81
C THR A 253 -23.37 -2.60 10.65
N TYR A 254 -24.64 -2.98 10.63
CA TYR A 254 -25.72 -2.28 11.33
C TYR A 254 -26.36 -3.16 12.40
N THR A 255 -27.10 -2.53 13.32
CA THR A 255 -27.91 -3.27 14.30
C THR A 255 -28.86 -4.27 13.63
N GLY A 256 -29.07 -5.41 14.27
CA GLY A 256 -29.89 -6.49 13.71
C GLY A 256 -29.18 -7.34 12.64
N GLY A 257 -27.86 -7.19 12.46
CA GLY A 257 -27.06 -8.03 11.57
C GLY A 257 -27.18 -7.67 10.08
N ARG A 258 -27.80 -6.53 9.76
CA ARG A 258 -27.80 -5.99 8.40
C ARG A 258 -26.37 -5.54 8.05
N THR A 259 -25.91 -5.86 6.85
CA THR A 259 -24.62 -5.39 6.31
C THR A 259 -24.81 -4.75 4.95
N ARG A 260 -23.97 -3.75 4.65
CA ARG A 260 -23.80 -3.17 3.31
C ARG A 260 -22.37 -3.46 2.86
N ALA A 261 -22.22 -4.24 1.80
CA ALA A 261 -20.91 -4.56 1.22
C ALA A 261 -20.75 -3.83 -0.11
N THR A 262 -19.64 -3.11 -0.25
CA THR A 262 -19.32 -2.27 -1.39
C THR A 262 -17.92 -2.61 -1.90
N PHE A 263 -17.80 -2.75 -3.21
CA PHE A 263 -16.54 -3.01 -3.90
C PHE A 263 -16.20 -1.85 -4.81
N GLY A 264 -14.99 -1.31 -4.69
CA GLY A 264 -14.44 -0.38 -5.67
C GLY A 264 -13.52 -1.06 -6.65
N CYS A 265 -13.66 -0.71 -7.92
CA CYS A 265 -12.85 -1.20 -9.03
C CYS A 265 -12.76 -0.17 -10.16
N LEU A 266 -11.98 -0.51 -11.19
CA LEU A 266 -12.05 0.15 -12.50
C LEU A 266 -13.10 -0.53 -13.37
N VAL A 267 -14.04 0.27 -13.90
CA VAL A 267 -15.04 -0.13 -14.89
C VAL A 267 -14.72 0.47 -16.26
N TRP A 268 -15.02 -0.28 -17.32
CA TRP A 268 -14.77 0.08 -18.71
C TRP A 268 -16.08 0.36 -19.45
N ASP A 269 -16.09 1.35 -20.33
CA ASP A 269 -17.30 1.71 -21.09
C ASP A 269 -17.70 0.69 -22.18
N GLY A 270 -16.89 -0.34 -22.43
CA GLY A 270 -17.14 -1.41 -23.39
C GLY A 270 -16.72 -1.11 -24.83
N TRP A 271 -16.19 0.08 -25.13
CA TRP A 271 -15.82 0.47 -26.50
C TRP A 271 -14.38 0.08 -26.84
N GLN A 272 -14.13 -0.58 -27.98
CA GLN A 272 -12.76 -0.86 -28.40
C GLN A 272 -12.04 0.39 -28.89
N ARG A 273 -10.77 0.53 -28.49
CA ARG A 273 -9.84 1.55 -28.99
C ARG A 273 -8.83 0.90 -29.93
N SER A 274 -8.59 1.55 -31.07
CA SER A 274 -7.68 1.02 -32.09
C SER A 274 -6.19 1.29 -31.80
N ASN A 275 -5.85 2.26 -30.95
CA ASN A 275 -4.47 2.57 -30.60
C ASN A 275 -4.37 3.21 -29.20
N LEU A 276 -4.23 2.37 -28.17
CA LEU A 276 -4.13 2.79 -26.76
C LEU A 276 -2.90 3.65 -26.50
N ALA A 277 -1.74 3.28 -27.04
CA ALA A 277 -0.48 4.00 -26.85
C ALA A 277 -0.58 5.44 -27.37
N ARG A 278 -1.18 5.66 -28.54
CA ARG A 278 -1.37 7.01 -29.10
C ARG A 278 -2.36 7.84 -28.29
N LEU A 279 -3.37 7.20 -27.69
CA LEU A 279 -4.34 7.85 -26.82
C LEU A 279 -3.75 8.22 -25.47
N ALA A 280 -2.68 7.58 -25.01
CA ALA A 280 -2.04 7.94 -23.75
C ALA A 280 -1.56 9.41 -23.77
N PRO A 281 -1.58 10.11 -22.62
CA PRO A 281 -0.98 11.44 -22.48
C PRO A 281 0.48 11.42 -22.96
N PRO A 282 1.00 12.48 -23.61
CA PRO A 282 2.35 12.48 -24.17
C PRO A 282 3.46 11.97 -23.22
N PRO A 283 3.47 12.35 -21.92
CA PRO A 283 4.48 11.82 -20.99
C PRO A 283 4.40 10.31 -20.76
N LEU A 284 3.21 9.72 -20.90
CA LEU A 284 2.96 8.30 -20.67
C LEU A 284 3.08 7.45 -21.94
N ARG A 285 3.39 8.05 -23.08
CA ARG A 285 3.63 7.32 -24.34
C ARG A 285 5.00 6.67 -24.38
N GLU A 286 5.95 7.25 -23.66
CA GLU A 286 7.35 6.85 -23.66
C GLU A 286 7.74 6.38 -22.25
N PRO A 287 8.49 5.27 -22.14
CA PRO A 287 8.88 4.72 -20.83
C PRO A 287 9.65 5.72 -19.95
N THR A 288 10.50 6.54 -20.56
CA THR A 288 11.29 7.58 -19.89
C THR A 288 10.40 8.68 -19.31
N GLY A 289 9.38 9.10 -20.05
CA GLY A 289 8.42 10.08 -19.57
C GLY A 289 7.61 9.54 -18.38
N TRP A 290 7.10 8.31 -18.48
CA TRP A 290 6.41 7.66 -17.37
C TRP A 290 7.29 7.56 -16.12
N ALA A 291 8.55 7.12 -16.26
CA ALA A 291 9.49 7.03 -15.15
C ALA A 291 9.73 8.40 -14.47
N VAL A 292 9.93 9.47 -15.25
CA VAL A 292 10.15 10.82 -14.71
C VAL A 292 8.96 11.30 -13.86
N TYR A 293 7.72 11.16 -14.36
CA TYR A 293 6.54 11.62 -13.63
C TYR A 293 6.21 10.76 -12.41
N ARG A 294 6.55 9.48 -12.47
CA ARG A 294 6.49 8.59 -11.31
C ARG A 294 7.49 9.02 -10.23
N HIS A 295 8.71 9.41 -10.62
CA HIS A 295 9.72 9.90 -9.69
C HIS A 295 9.43 11.30 -9.14
N SER A 296 8.72 12.15 -9.87
CA SER A 296 8.30 13.48 -9.38
C SER A 296 7.04 13.45 -8.49
N GLY A 297 6.37 12.29 -8.36
CA GLY A 297 5.13 12.17 -7.59
C GLY A 297 3.89 12.74 -8.30
N GLU A 298 3.98 13.06 -9.59
CA GLU A 298 2.92 13.72 -10.37
C GLU A 298 2.11 12.73 -11.23
N ILE A 299 2.33 11.42 -11.05
CA ILE A 299 1.75 10.37 -11.90
C ILE A 299 0.21 10.27 -11.81
N GLY A 300 -0.38 10.58 -10.65
CA GLY A 300 -1.82 10.40 -10.42
C GLY A 300 -2.73 11.27 -11.30
N GLU A 301 -2.31 12.50 -11.61
CA GLU A 301 -3.07 13.39 -12.52
C GLU A 301 -3.05 12.86 -13.97
N LEU A 302 -1.88 12.37 -14.39
CA LEU A 302 -1.72 11.77 -15.72
C LEU A 302 -2.45 10.43 -15.82
N ASP A 303 -2.48 9.64 -14.76
CA ASP A 303 -3.22 8.38 -14.69
C ASP A 303 -4.73 8.62 -14.83
N SER A 304 -5.28 9.60 -14.10
CA SER A 304 -6.69 9.98 -14.24
C SER A 304 -7.05 10.36 -15.69
N LEU A 305 -6.18 11.12 -16.36
CA LEU A 305 -6.36 11.47 -17.77
C LEU A 305 -6.28 10.23 -18.67
N LEU A 306 -5.29 9.35 -18.45
CA LEU A 306 -5.11 8.08 -19.17
C LEU A 306 -6.36 7.21 -19.09
N LEU A 307 -6.88 7.00 -17.87
CA LEU A 307 -8.10 6.21 -17.63
C LEU A 307 -9.26 6.75 -18.46
N SER A 308 -9.49 8.07 -18.45
CA SER A 308 -10.57 8.67 -19.22
C SER A 308 -10.42 8.44 -20.73
N LEU A 309 -9.21 8.55 -21.27
CA LEU A 309 -8.92 8.36 -22.70
C LEU A 309 -9.09 6.90 -23.12
N TRP A 310 -8.83 5.96 -22.20
CA TRP A 310 -9.02 4.54 -22.40
C TRP A 310 -10.45 4.06 -22.10
N GLY A 311 -11.33 4.96 -21.63
CA GLY A 311 -12.71 4.64 -21.28
C GLY A 311 -12.86 3.88 -19.97
N LEU A 312 -11.85 3.96 -19.10
CA LEU A 312 -11.85 3.42 -17.76
C LEU A 312 -12.24 4.49 -16.74
N ARG A 313 -12.91 4.06 -15.68
CA ARG A 313 -13.31 4.94 -14.58
C ARG A 313 -13.34 4.18 -13.27
N TYR A 314 -13.04 4.86 -12.16
CA TYR A 314 -13.24 4.28 -10.84
C TYR A 314 -14.74 4.28 -10.48
N ALA A 315 -15.22 3.17 -9.93
CA ALA A 315 -16.59 3.01 -9.50
C ALA A 315 -16.67 2.36 -8.12
N LEU A 316 -17.81 2.52 -7.45
CA LEU A 316 -18.23 1.70 -6.32
C LEU A 316 -19.44 0.85 -6.71
N ILE A 317 -19.48 -0.38 -6.23
CA ILE A 317 -20.50 -1.38 -6.56
C ILE A 317 -21.01 -1.96 -5.26
N ASP A 318 -22.27 -1.70 -4.93
CA ASP A 318 -22.95 -2.37 -3.84
C ASP A 318 -23.41 -3.75 -4.30
N VAL A 319 -23.11 -4.77 -3.51
CA VAL A 319 -23.50 -6.16 -3.79
C VAL A 319 -24.23 -6.76 -2.60
N ASP A 320 -24.93 -7.85 -2.85
CA ASP A 320 -25.54 -8.64 -1.79
C ASP A 320 -24.44 -9.34 -0.96
N PRO A 321 -24.29 -9.00 0.33
CA PRO A 321 -23.25 -9.60 1.19
C PRO A 321 -23.46 -11.11 1.41
N LEU A 322 -24.67 -11.63 1.17
CA LEU A 322 -24.99 -13.04 1.30
C LEU A 322 -24.86 -13.82 -0.02
N GLY A 323 -24.54 -13.14 -1.13
CA GLY A 323 -24.38 -13.75 -2.46
C GLY A 323 -25.66 -14.39 -3.03
N ILE A 324 -26.83 -14.13 -2.42
CA ILE A 324 -28.11 -14.75 -2.80
C ILE A 324 -28.60 -14.18 -4.14
N ARG A 325 -28.26 -12.92 -4.44
CA ARG A 325 -28.39 -12.32 -5.76
C ARG A 325 -27.02 -12.20 -6.43
N GLN A 326 -26.81 -12.89 -7.55
CA GLN A 326 -25.57 -12.84 -8.36
C GLN A 326 -25.37 -11.51 -9.13
N GLY A 327 -26.00 -10.42 -8.70
CA GLY A 327 -26.05 -9.17 -9.46
C GLY A 327 -25.67 -7.95 -8.63
N VAL A 328 -25.21 -6.91 -9.31
CA VAL A 328 -24.99 -5.59 -8.73
C VAL A 328 -26.31 -5.04 -8.16
N LEU A 329 -26.30 -4.63 -6.89
CA LEU A 329 -27.45 -3.96 -6.28
C LEU A 329 -27.48 -2.48 -6.65
N GLU A 330 -26.31 -1.84 -6.66
CA GLU A 330 -26.17 -0.44 -7.05
C GLU A 330 -24.79 -0.19 -7.64
N LEU A 331 -24.72 0.57 -8.73
CA LEU A 331 -23.48 1.05 -9.33
C LEU A 331 -23.36 2.55 -9.12
N TRP A 332 -22.20 2.98 -8.63
CA TRP A 332 -21.87 4.37 -8.37
C TRP A 332 -20.66 4.78 -9.19
N THR A 333 -20.77 5.90 -9.88
CA THR A 333 -19.68 6.51 -10.66
C THR A 333 -19.65 8.00 -10.39
N ALA A 334 -18.48 8.63 -10.42
CA ALA A 334 -18.38 10.08 -10.44
C ALA A 334 -18.32 10.58 -11.89
N GLN A 335 -19.04 11.65 -12.21
CA GLN A 335 -18.99 12.32 -13.51
C GLN A 335 -18.91 13.83 -13.26
N GLU A 336 -17.80 14.45 -13.68
CA GLU A 336 -17.57 15.89 -13.47
C GLU A 336 -17.70 16.33 -11.99
N GLY A 337 -17.34 15.44 -11.06
CA GLY A 337 -17.46 15.65 -9.61
C GLY A 337 -18.84 15.35 -9.02
N GLU A 338 -19.83 15.00 -9.85
CA GLU A 338 -21.16 14.59 -9.40
C GLU A 338 -21.29 13.07 -9.31
N ILE A 339 -22.00 12.59 -8.29
CA ILE A 339 -22.22 11.16 -8.08
C ILE A 339 -23.45 10.71 -8.89
N VAL A 340 -23.22 9.79 -9.82
CA VAL A 340 -24.27 9.12 -10.58
C VAL A 340 -24.49 7.72 -10.02
N ARG A 341 -25.74 7.41 -9.64
CA ARG A 341 -26.15 6.14 -9.03
C ARG A 341 -27.13 5.40 -9.94
N ALA A 342 -26.92 4.11 -10.12
CA ALA A 342 -27.84 3.22 -10.81
C ALA A 342 -28.25 2.07 -9.88
N VAL A 343 -29.47 2.13 -9.36
CA VAL A 343 -30.07 1.07 -8.53
C VAL A 343 -30.56 -0.07 -9.42
N SER A 344 -30.17 -1.31 -9.08
CA SER A 344 -30.46 -2.52 -9.84
C SER A 344 -30.15 -2.33 -11.34
N PRO A 345 -28.88 -2.05 -11.67
CA PRO A 345 -28.48 -1.72 -13.03
C PRO A 345 -28.78 -2.88 -13.99
N THR A 346 -29.04 -2.54 -15.25
CA THR A 346 -29.37 -3.51 -16.30
C THR A 346 -28.33 -3.41 -17.41
N SER A 347 -28.41 -4.26 -18.44
CA SER A 347 -27.53 -4.18 -19.61
C SER A 347 -27.63 -2.87 -20.41
N LYS A 348 -28.62 -2.00 -20.11
CA LYS A 348 -28.72 -0.65 -20.69
C LYS A 348 -28.01 0.42 -19.85
N THR A 349 -27.64 0.11 -18.62
CA THR A 349 -26.90 1.03 -17.75
C THR A 349 -25.48 1.16 -18.28
N ALA A 350 -24.91 2.37 -18.26
CA ALA A 350 -23.53 2.60 -18.66
C ALA A 350 -22.57 1.67 -17.90
N TYR A 351 -21.50 1.25 -18.57
CA TYR A 351 -20.47 0.33 -18.05
C TYR A 351 -20.96 -1.11 -17.78
N MET A 352 -22.26 -1.40 -17.83
CA MET A 352 -22.77 -2.76 -17.65
C MET A 352 -22.48 -3.65 -18.84
N ARG A 353 -22.17 -4.92 -18.58
CA ARG A 353 -22.06 -5.94 -19.61
C ARG A 353 -23.42 -6.21 -20.27
N PRO A 354 -23.43 -6.79 -21.48
CA PRO A 354 -24.68 -7.15 -22.16
C PRO A 354 -25.58 -8.11 -21.38
N ASP A 355 -25.02 -8.91 -20.47
CA ASP A 355 -25.79 -9.80 -19.58
C ASP A 355 -26.52 -9.06 -18.46
N GLY A 356 -26.15 -7.80 -18.19
CA GLY A 356 -26.72 -6.98 -17.12
C GLY A 356 -26.40 -7.46 -15.70
N LEU A 357 -25.47 -8.41 -15.54
CA LEU A 357 -25.14 -8.98 -14.24
C LEU A 357 -24.01 -8.19 -13.57
N MET A 358 -22.98 -7.84 -14.34
CA MET A 358 -21.78 -7.17 -13.86
C MET A 358 -21.34 -6.07 -14.82
N PRO A 359 -20.58 -5.06 -14.34
CA PRO A 359 -19.93 -4.11 -15.22
C PRO A 359 -18.78 -4.75 -15.99
N HIS A 360 -18.39 -4.13 -17.09
CA HIS A 360 -17.14 -4.40 -17.75
C HIS A 360 -16.00 -3.97 -16.81
N MET A 361 -15.21 -4.91 -16.34
CA MET A 361 -14.12 -4.66 -15.38
C MET A 361 -12.80 -4.43 -16.12
N LEU A 362 -11.77 -3.98 -15.39
CA LEU A 362 -10.41 -3.87 -15.94
C LEU A 362 -9.96 -5.14 -16.69
N ARG A 363 -10.30 -6.32 -16.19
CA ARG A 363 -9.94 -7.59 -16.85
C ARG A 363 -10.57 -7.75 -18.24
N ASP A 364 -11.80 -7.26 -18.44
CA ASP A 364 -12.48 -7.28 -19.73
C ASP A 364 -11.82 -6.30 -20.71
N PHE A 365 -11.41 -5.12 -20.20
CA PHE A 365 -10.62 -4.15 -20.97
C PHE A 365 -9.28 -4.75 -21.42
N VAL A 366 -8.54 -5.35 -20.49
CA VAL A 366 -7.23 -5.97 -20.77
C VAL A 366 -7.37 -7.09 -21.80
N HIS A 367 -8.37 -7.95 -21.64
CA HIS A 367 -8.63 -9.02 -22.60
C HIS A 367 -8.97 -8.47 -23.98
N SER A 368 -9.79 -7.43 -24.06
CA SER A 368 -10.24 -6.83 -25.32
C SER A 368 -9.14 -6.07 -26.07
N HIS A 369 -8.05 -5.70 -25.40
CA HIS A 369 -6.94 -4.93 -25.96
C HIS A 369 -5.59 -5.63 -25.74
N PHE A 370 -5.58 -6.94 -25.52
CA PHE A 370 -4.42 -7.68 -25.03
C PHE A 370 -3.15 -7.43 -25.87
N ASP A 371 -3.24 -7.51 -27.20
CA ASP A 371 -2.08 -7.32 -28.08
C ASP A 371 -1.46 -5.91 -27.96
N GLN A 372 -2.30 -4.88 -27.83
CA GLN A 372 -1.84 -3.49 -27.67
C GLN A 372 -1.20 -3.27 -26.30
N ILE A 373 -1.80 -3.81 -25.23
CA ILE A 373 -1.30 -3.69 -23.86
C ILE A 373 0.01 -4.47 -23.70
N GLN A 374 0.09 -5.67 -24.25
CA GLN A 374 1.30 -6.48 -24.20
C GLN A 374 2.46 -5.77 -24.91
N THR A 375 2.21 -5.17 -26.08
CA THR A 375 3.22 -4.38 -26.81
C THR A 375 3.70 -3.21 -25.95
N LEU A 376 2.77 -2.43 -25.39
CA LEU A 376 3.07 -1.29 -24.52
C LEU A 376 3.92 -1.71 -23.31
N VAL A 377 3.54 -2.79 -22.63
CA VAL A 377 4.24 -3.30 -21.45
C VAL A 377 5.66 -3.78 -21.80
N GLN A 378 5.83 -4.48 -22.92
CA GLN A 378 7.14 -4.95 -23.36
C GLN A 378 8.09 -3.77 -23.69
N GLU A 379 7.59 -2.72 -24.34
CA GLU A 379 8.35 -1.51 -24.62
C GLU A 379 8.79 -0.80 -23.32
N HIS A 380 7.92 -0.74 -22.32
CA HIS A 380 8.23 -0.15 -21.01
C HIS A 380 9.27 -0.96 -20.23
N LEU A 381 9.14 -2.30 -20.23
CA LEU A 381 10.06 -3.19 -19.53
C LEU A 381 11.46 -3.21 -20.15
N TRP A 382 11.56 -3.21 -21.48
CA TRP A 382 12.84 -3.20 -22.19
C TRP A 382 13.71 -2.03 -21.75
N MET A 383 13.13 -0.84 -21.62
CA MET A 383 13.83 0.40 -21.28
C MET A 383 14.14 0.57 -19.79
N THR A 384 13.49 -0.20 -18.91
CA THR A 384 13.80 -0.20 -17.47
C THR A 384 14.88 -1.22 -17.08
N HIS A 385 15.17 -2.19 -17.94
CA HIS A 385 16.17 -3.25 -17.69
C HIS A 385 17.44 -3.12 -18.54
N HIS A 386 17.51 -2.13 -19.43
CA HIS A 386 18.66 -1.76 -20.27
C HIS A 386 18.87 -0.25 -20.21
#